data_AF-A0A242E370-F1
#
_entry.id   AF-A0A242E370-F1
#
_cell.length_a   1.000
_cell.length_b   1.000
_cell.length_c   1.000
_cell.angle_alpha   90.00
_cell.angle_beta   90.00
_cell.angle_gamma   90.00
#
_symmetry.space_group_name_H-M   'P 1'
#
loop_
_entity.id
_entity.type
_entity.pdbx_description
1 polymer ?
#
loop_
_entity_poly.entity_id
_entity_poly.type
_entity_poly.pdbx_seq_one_letter_code
_entity_poly.pdbx_strand_id
1 'polypeptide(L)' 'MIPDEYVFGSRHMFGSYTGDIKFARAYVNGVAQAIGGEFSLGRYDYYIGGAIKQKDDIVEIDGRDKNNEVIVPKQRIKVE' A
#
# COMPACT_ATOMS: atom_id res chain seq x y z
N MET A 1 5.34 7.99 2.35
CA MET A 1 4.39 7.13 3.08
C MET A 1 5.18 6.13 3.91
N ILE A 2 4.67 5.77 5.07
CA ILE A 2 5.28 4.78 5.96
C ILE A 2 4.18 3.76 6.27
N PRO A 3 4.31 2.51 5.80
CA PRO A 3 3.29 1.49 6.03
C PRO A 3 3.29 1.02 7.48
N ASP A 4 2.10 0.73 7.99
CA ASP A 4 1.97 -0.07 9.20
C ASP A 4 2.27 -1.54 8.86
N GLU A 5 2.46 -2.37 9.87
CA GLU A 5 2.55 -3.81 9.68
C GLU A 5 1.21 -4.37 9.23
N TYR A 6 1.25 -5.34 8.32
CA TYR A 6 0.04 -5.95 7.77
C TYR A 6 -0.31 -7.23 8.51
N VAL A 7 -1.51 -7.26 9.08
CA VAL A 7 -2.06 -8.46 9.71
C VAL A 7 -2.55 -9.42 8.62
N PHE A 8 -1.95 -10.61 8.54
CA PHE A 8 -2.29 -11.60 7.53
C PHE A 8 -3.80 -11.92 7.48
N GLY A 9 -4.36 -11.89 6.27
CA GLY A 9 -5.80 -12.08 6.01
C GLY A 9 -6.64 -10.81 6.03
N SER A 10 -6.08 -9.67 6.43
CA SER A 10 -6.78 -8.38 6.39
C SER A 10 -7.14 -7.96 4.96
N ARG A 11 -8.25 -7.26 4.79
CA ARG A 11 -8.66 -6.76 3.47
C ARG A 11 -8.03 -5.42 3.10
N HIS A 12 -7.42 -4.76 4.08
CA HIS A 12 -6.92 -3.40 4.00
C HIS A 12 -5.48 -3.33 4.51
N MET A 13 -4.71 -2.41 3.94
CA MET A 13 -3.39 -2.03 4.39
C MET A 13 -3.43 -0.58 4.82
N PHE A 14 -2.85 -0.29 5.98
CA PHE A 14 -2.85 1.04 6.56
C PHE A 14 -1.44 1.61 6.65
N GLY A 15 -1.36 2.91 6.88
CA GLY A 15 -0.11 3.58 7.20
C GLY A 15 -0.27 5.08 7.28
N SER A 16 0.84 5.74 7.50
CA SER A 16 0.92 7.20 7.52
C SER A 16 1.45 7.75 6.21
N TYR A 17 1.08 8.97 5.88
CA TYR A 17 1.61 9.68 4.73
C TYR A 17 1.71 11.18 4.98
N THR A 18 2.59 11.80 4.20
CA THR A 18 2.77 13.25 4.11
C THR A 18 2.90 13.64 2.64
N GLY A 19 2.77 14.93 2.35
CA GLY A 19 2.87 15.45 0.98
C GLY A 19 1.68 15.12 0.09
N ASP A 20 1.89 15.20 -1.21
CA ASP A 20 0.82 15.24 -2.23
C ASP A 20 0.36 13.86 -2.72
N ILE A 21 0.46 12.82 -1.89
CA ILE A 21 0.00 11.48 -2.25
C ILE A 21 -1.54 11.49 -2.38
N LYS A 22 -2.03 10.95 -3.49
CA LYS A 22 -3.45 10.77 -3.81
C LYS A 22 -3.84 9.30 -4.00
N PHE A 23 -2.89 8.47 -4.40
CA PHE A 23 -3.12 7.05 -4.62
C PHE A 23 -1.94 6.23 -4.12
N ALA A 24 -2.19 4.95 -3.89
CA ALA A 24 -1.16 3.94 -3.75
C ALA A 24 -1.35 2.82 -4.78
N ARG A 25 -0.27 2.07 -5.01
CA ARG A 25 -0.33 0.78 -5.68
C ARG A 25 0.45 -0.25 -4.88
N ALA A 26 -0.22 -1.35 -4.53
CA ALA A 26 0.43 -2.48 -3.92
C ALA A 26 1.05 -3.42 -4.95
N TYR A 27 2.03 -4.19 -4.53
CA TYR A 27 2.67 -5.25 -5.28
C TYR A 27 2.77 -6.48 -4.39
N VAL A 28 2.30 -7.62 -4.87
CA VAL A 28 2.40 -8.91 -4.16
C VAL A 28 3.23 -9.83 -5.04
N ASN A 29 4.38 -10.28 -4.57
CA ASN A 29 5.36 -11.04 -5.34
C ASN A 29 5.72 -10.36 -6.68
N GLY A 30 5.84 -9.03 -6.67
CA GLY A 30 6.08 -8.20 -7.86
C GLY A 30 4.86 -7.98 -8.75
N VAL A 31 3.74 -8.68 -8.53
CA VAL A 31 2.49 -8.51 -9.28
C VAL A 31 1.76 -7.29 -8.77
N ALA A 32 1.58 -6.33 -9.67
CA ALA A 32 1.00 -5.04 -9.34
C ALA A 32 -0.53 -5.12 -9.21
N GLN A 33 -1.05 -4.57 -8.12
CA GLN A 33 -2.47 -4.53 -7.80
C GLN A 33 -3.13 -3.27 -8.38
N ALA A 34 -4.44 -3.12 -8.14
CA ALA A 34 -5.19 -1.95 -8.56
C ALA A 34 -4.65 -0.67 -7.91
N ILE A 35 -4.76 0.45 -8.61
CA ILE A 35 -4.39 1.77 -8.06
C ILE A 35 -5.59 2.28 -7.27
N GLY A 36 -5.35 2.83 -6.08
CA GLY A 36 -6.43 3.36 -5.26
C GLY A 36 -5.98 3.64 -3.83
N GLY A 37 -6.93 3.47 -2.91
CA GLY A 37 -6.80 3.82 -1.51
C GLY A 37 -7.42 5.17 -1.18
N GLU A 38 -7.75 5.34 0.09
CA GLU A 38 -8.24 6.59 0.68
C GLU A 38 -7.10 7.25 1.44
N PHE A 39 -6.95 8.57 1.28
CA PHE A 39 -5.87 9.36 1.88
C PHE A 39 -6.48 10.56 2.58
N SER A 40 -6.55 10.51 3.90
CA SER A 40 -7.15 11.55 4.73
C SER A 40 -6.42 11.70 6.05
N LEU A 41 -6.32 12.95 6.54
CA LEU A 41 -5.75 13.27 7.87
C LEU A 41 -4.35 12.64 8.14
N GLY A 42 -3.51 12.53 7.10
CA GLY A 42 -2.16 11.95 7.23
C GLY A 42 -2.13 10.42 7.37
N ARG A 43 -3.27 9.74 7.18
CA ARG A 43 -3.43 8.29 7.19
C ARG A 43 -3.97 7.79 5.85
N TYR A 44 -3.55 6.59 5.45
CA TYR A 44 -4.13 5.94 4.28
C TYR A 44 -4.78 4.60 4.63
N ASP A 45 -5.80 4.26 3.85
CA ASP A 45 -6.44 2.95 3.81
C ASP A 45 -6.40 2.45 2.36
N TYR A 46 -5.68 1.36 2.11
CA TYR A 46 -5.63 0.73 0.80
C TYR A 46 -6.27 -0.66 0.84
N TYR A 47 -7.33 -0.86 0.06
CA TYR A 47 -7.97 -2.17 -0.08
C TYR A 47 -7.11 -3.13 -0.92
N ILE A 48 -6.48 -4.10 -0.25
CA ILE A 48 -5.70 -5.18 -0.88
C ILE A 48 -6.55 -6.42 -1.17
N GLY A 49 -7.78 -6.44 -0.66
CA GLY A 49 -8.70 -7.55 -0.84
C GLY A 49 -8.11 -8.85 -0.30
N GLY A 50 -7.93 -9.86 -1.14
CA GLY A 50 -7.36 -11.15 -0.73
C GLY A 50 -6.11 -11.50 -1.51
N ALA A 51 -5.36 -10.50 -1.99
CA ALA A 51 -4.22 -10.72 -2.88
C ALA A 51 -3.05 -11.43 -2.19
N ILE A 52 -2.83 -11.17 -0.90
CA ILE A 52 -1.78 -11.81 -0.09
C ILE A 52 -2.28 -13.19 0.34
N LYS A 53 -1.58 -14.25 -0.07
CA LYS A 53 -1.98 -15.65 0.12
C LYS A 53 -1.14 -16.37 1.17
N GLN A 54 0.09 -15.92 1.38
CA GLN A 54 1.03 -16.53 2.32
C GLN A 54 1.74 -15.45 3.14
N LYS A 55 2.27 -15.82 4.32
CA LYS A 55 2.99 -14.88 5.19
C LYS A 55 4.36 -14.48 4.65
N ASP A 56 4.96 -15.32 3.79
CA ASP A 56 6.23 -15.08 3.13
C ASP A 56 6.08 -14.33 1.79
N ASP A 57 4.85 -14.04 1.36
CA ASP A 57 4.62 -13.23 0.18
C ASP A 57 5.35 -11.88 0.29
N ILE A 58 5.96 -11.48 -0.82
CA ILE A 58 6.67 -10.22 -0.94
C ILE A 58 5.65 -9.10 -1.16
N VAL A 59 5.34 -8.35 -0.10
CA VAL A 59 4.37 -7.23 -0.17
C VAL A 59 5.10 -5.89 -0.15
N GLU A 60 4.79 -5.06 -1.15
CA GLU A 60 5.30 -3.70 -1.28
C GLU A 60 4.17 -2.72 -1.63
N ILE A 61 4.35 -1.43 -1.32
CA ILE A 61 3.41 -0.37 -1.68
C ILE A 61 4.15 0.89 -2.13
N ASP A 62 3.72 1.51 -3.23
CA ASP A 62 4.19 2.83 -3.65
C ASP A 62 3.13 3.92 -3.41
N GLY A 63 3.58 5.17 -3.36
CA GLY A 63 2.73 6.35 -3.20
C GLY A 63 2.80 7.24 -4.45
N ARG A 64 1.65 7.71 -4.90
CA ARG A 64 1.48 8.37 -6.19
C ARG A 64 0.73 9.69 -6.08
N ASP A 65 1.06 10.63 -6.95
CA ASP A 65 0.43 11.94 -7.01
C ASP A 65 -0.93 11.92 -7.75
N LYS A 66 -1.54 13.09 -7.95
CA LYS A 66 -2.81 13.24 -8.68
C LYS A 66 -2.75 12.81 -10.15
N ASN A 67 -1.55 12.78 -10.74
CA ASN A 67 -1.30 12.38 -12.13
C ASN A 67 -0.93 10.90 -12.24
N ASN A 68 -0.99 10.14 -11.13
CA ASN A 68 -0.59 8.75 -11.04
C ASN A 68 0.93 8.51 -11.21
N GLU A 69 1.73 9.56 -11.04
CA GLU A 69 3.20 9.46 -11.03
C GLU A 69 3.68 8.99 -9.66
N VAL A 70 4.68 8.11 -9.65
CA VAL A 70 5.27 7.61 -8.39
C VAL A 70 6.13 8.70 -7.78
N ILE A 71 5.70 9.22 -6.63
CA ILE A 71 6.43 10.24 -5.86
C ILE A 71 6.99 9.71 -4.55
N VAL A 72 6.52 8.53 -4.12
CA VAL A 72 7.14 7.74 -3.06
C VAL A 72 7.45 6.36 -3.61
N PRO A 73 8.74 5.95 -3.63
CA PRO A 73 9.12 4.64 -4.13
C PRO A 73 8.55 3.53 -3.25
N LYS A 74 8.54 2.32 -3.80
CA LYS A 74 8.06 1.11 -3.10
C LYS A 74 8.63 0.98 -1.69
N GLN A 75 7.75 0.81 -0.73
CA GLN A 75 8.05 0.50 0.66
C GLN A 75 7.69 -0.95 0.93
N ARG A 76 8.60 -1.67 1.59
CA ARG A 76 8.35 -3.05 2.05
C ARG A 76 7.36 -3.04 3.20
N ILE A 77 6.38 -3.95 3.15
CA ILE A 77 5.43 -4.17 4.25
C ILE A 77 5.83 -5.44 4.99
N LYS A 78 5.96 -5.36 6.32
CA LYS A 78 6.10 -6.55 7.17
C LYS A 78 4.73 -7.21 7.32
N VAL A 79 4.66 -8.51 7.05
CA VAL A 79 3.45 -9.32 7.21
C VAL A 79 3.55 -10.07 8.54
N GLU A 80 2.55 -9.91 9.41
CA GLU A 80 2.43 -10.59 10.71
C GLU A 80 1.52 -11.83 10.65
#